data_AF-A0A6P2A4S2-F1
#
_entry.id   AF-A0A6P2A4S2-F1
#
_cell.length_a   1.000
_cell.length_b   1.000
_cell.length_c   1.000
_cell.angle_alpha   90.00
_cell.angle_beta   90.00
_cell.angle_gamma   90.00
#
_symmetry.space_group_name_H-M   'P 1'
#
loop_
_entity.id
_entity.type
_entity.pdbx_description
1 polymer ?
#
loop_
_entity_poly.entity_id
_entity_poly.type
_entity_poly.pdbx_seq_one_letter_code
_entity_poly.pdbx_strand_id
1 'polypeptide(L)'
;MLAASLALLVAAPAHAEILRIEPGVYSVIQEPSLPVRGQHQSHVVARHGPPVQRHSTVGGNRPLHPPITRWDYDGFSVVFEGPLVLHSVVHGPHTPQQR
;
A
#
# COMPACT_ATOMS: atom_id res chain seq x y z
N MET A 1 -35.20 41.09 30.35
CA MET A 1 -34.58 40.84 29.03
C MET A 1 -33.26 40.13 29.28
N LEU A 2 -33.20 38.81 29.07
CA LEU A 2 -31.94 38.05 29.17
C LEU A 2 -31.25 38.12 27.81
N ALA A 3 -30.12 38.83 27.74
CA ALA A 3 -29.27 38.86 26.55
C ALA A 3 -28.42 37.57 26.54
N ALA A 4 -28.73 36.65 25.63
CA ALA A 4 -27.94 35.45 25.42
C ALA A 4 -26.69 35.81 24.60
N SER A 5 -25.51 35.76 25.25
CA SER A 5 -24.22 35.98 24.59
C SER A 5 -23.80 34.69 23.85
N LEU A 6 -23.96 34.67 22.54
CA LEU A 6 -23.44 33.61 21.68
C LEU A 6 -21.94 33.88 21.42
N ALA A 7 -21.06 33.13 22.08
CA ALA A 7 -19.62 33.19 21.82
C ALA A 7 -19.31 32.57 20.45
N LEU A 8 -18.83 33.39 19.52
CA LEU A 8 -18.43 32.95 18.18
C LEU A 8 -17.04 32.30 18.24
N LEU A 9 -16.96 30.99 17.98
CA LEU A 9 -15.69 30.28 17.87
C LEU A 9 -15.00 30.71 16.57
N VAL A 10 -13.96 31.53 16.66
CA VAL A 10 -13.12 31.88 15.50
C VAL A 10 -12.21 30.69 15.21
N ALA A 11 -12.36 30.08 14.03
CA ALA A 11 -11.44 29.05 13.56
C ALA A 11 -10.06 29.68 13.27
N ALA A 12 -9.02 29.17 13.93
CA ALA A 12 -7.64 29.57 13.64
C ALA A 12 -7.21 29.04 12.26
N PRO A 13 -6.35 29.77 11.53
CA PRO A 13 -5.77 29.27 10.29
C PRO A 13 -4.89 28.04 10.56
N ALA A 14 -5.07 26.99 9.76
CA ALA A 14 -4.16 25.85 9.73
C ALA A 14 -2.99 26.15 8.78
N HIS A 15 -1.76 25.93 9.24
CA HIS A 15 -0.57 26.03 8.41
C HIS A 15 -0.08 24.62 8.06
N ALA A 16 0.06 24.34 6.77
CA ALA A 16 0.68 23.11 6.28
C ALA A 16 2.11 23.43 5.84
N GLU A 17 3.08 22.80 6.50
CA GLU A 17 4.47 22.86 6.05
C GLU A 17 4.67 21.89 4.87
N ILE A 18 5.35 22.36 3.83
CA ILE A 18 5.77 21.51 2.71
C ILE A 18 7.23 21.15 2.95
N LEU A 19 7.47 19.94 3.45
CA LEU A 19 8.80 19.38 3.50
C LEU A 19 9.22 18.98 2.08
N ARG A 20 10.12 19.75 1.47
CA ARG A 20 10.79 19.32 0.23
C ARG A 20 11.85 18.29 0.58
N ILE A 21 11.63 17.06 0.11
CA ILE A 21 12.63 16.01 0.12
C ILE A 21 13.40 16.14 -1.19
N GLU A 22 14.71 16.34 -1.13
CA GLU A 22 15.55 16.29 -2.33
C GLU A 22 15.31 14.96 -3.06
N PRO A 23 15.16 14.96 -4.40
CA PRO A 23 14.94 13.74 -5.14
C PRO A 23 16.15 12.82 -4.95
N GLY A 24 15.96 11.77 -4.15
CA GLY A 24 16.93 10.69 -4.06
C GLY A 24 17.11 9.99 -5.40
N VAL A 25 18.24 9.31 -5.58
CA VAL A 25 18.44 8.41 -6.73
C VAL A 25 17.64 7.14 -6.47
N TYR A 26 16.44 7.04 -7.04
CA TYR A 26 15.62 5.82 -7.01
C TYR A 26 15.74 5.11 -8.36
N SER A 27 16.08 3.81 -8.33
CA SER A 27 15.94 2.95 -9.51
C SER A 27 14.61 2.21 -9.40
N VAL A 28 13.72 2.41 -10.37
CA VAL A 28 12.51 1.59 -10.50
C VAL A 28 12.90 0.34 -11.25
N ILE A 29 12.97 -0.79 -10.54
CA ILE A 29 13.17 -2.08 -11.17
C ILE A 29 11.85 -2.48 -11.83
N GLN A 30 11.80 -2.42 -13.16
CA GLN A 30 10.68 -2.91 -13.94
C GLN A 30 10.97 -4.32 -14.43
N GLU A 31 10.22 -5.29 -13.89
CA GLU A 31 10.22 -6.66 -14.39
C GLU A 31 9.07 -6.84 -15.39
N PRO A 32 9.33 -7.25 -16.66
CA PRO A 32 8.35 -7.22 -17.74
C PRO A 32 7.20 -8.25 -17.62
N SER A 33 7.09 -8.97 -16.51
CA SER A 33 6.11 -10.05 -16.35
C SER A 33 5.33 -10.04 -15.03
N LEU A 34 5.46 -9.02 -14.19
CA LEU A 34 4.78 -9.00 -12.89
C LEU A 34 3.25 -9.04 -13.02
N PRO A 35 2.56 -9.67 -12.05
CA PRO A 35 1.12 -9.53 -11.92
C PRO A 35 0.70 -8.06 -11.85
N VAL A 36 -0.32 -7.70 -12.63
CA VAL A 36 -0.79 -6.32 -12.72
C VAL A 36 -2.02 -6.11 -11.83
N ARG A 37 -2.20 -4.87 -11.36
CA ARG A 37 -3.35 -4.48 -10.52
C ARG A 37 -4.67 -4.95 -11.14
N GLY A 38 -5.54 -5.53 -10.31
CA GLY A 38 -6.86 -6.04 -10.72
C GLY A 38 -6.86 -7.46 -11.29
N GLN A 39 -5.70 -8.10 -11.50
CA GLN A 39 -5.68 -9.53 -11.83
C GLN A 39 -6.19 -10.39 -10.68
N HIS A 40 -6.86 -11.48 -11.00
CA HIS A 40 -7.36 -12.42 -9.99
C HIS A 40 -6.24 -13.34 -9.51
N GLN A 41 -6.26 -13.74 -8.23
CA GLN A 41 -5.32 -14.70 -7.64
C GLN A 41 -5.15 -15.97 -8.49
N SER A 42 -6.25 -16.50 -9.02
CA SER A 42 -6.24 -17.68 -9.90
C SER A 42 -5.44 -17.45 -11.19
N HIS A 43 -5.50 -16.26 -11.77
CA HIS A 43 -4.71 -15.91 -12.95
C HIS A 43 -3.22 -15.78 -12.60
N VAL A 44 -2.91 -15.21 -11.43
CA VAL A 44 -1.53 -15.16 -10.94
C VAL A 44 -0.95 -16.57 -10.81
N VAL A 45 -1.69 -17.50 -10.17
CA VAL A 45 -1.25 -18.89 -10.06
C VAL A 45 -1.11 -19.56 -11.42
N ALA A 46 -2.06 -19.35 -12.32
CA ALA A 46 -2.02 -19.96 -13.66
C ALA A 46 -0.80 -19.51 -14.48
N ARG A 47 -0.33 -18.27 -14.29
CA ARG A 47 0.80 -17.70 -15.04
C ARG A 47 2.15 -17.91 -14.35
N HIS A 48 2.20 -17.83 -13.02
CA HIS A 48 3.44 -17.81 -12.23
C HIS A 48 3.67 -19.08 -11.40
N GLY A 49 2.73 -20.02 -11.42
CA GLY A 49 2.75 -21.18 -10.53
C GLY A 49 2.28 -20.85 -9.11
N PRO A 50 2.34 -21.82 -8.17
CA PRO A 50 2.04 -21.55 -6.78
C PRO A 50 3.12 -20.66 -6.13
N PRO A 51 2.76 -19.79 -5.18
CA PRO A 51 3.74 -18.99 -4.45
C PRO A 51 4.59 -19.85 -3.51
N VAL A 52 5.81 -19.40 -3.23
CA VAL A 52 6.73 -19.99 -2.24
C VAL A 52 6.15 -19.87 -0.83
N GLN A 53 5.56 -18.71 -0.51
CA GLN A 53 4.92 -18.47 0.78
C GLN A 53 3.61 -17.69 0.60
N ARG A 54 2.58 -18.07 1.35
CA ARG A 54 1.38 -17.26 1.56
C ARG A 54 1.39 -16.76 3.00
N HIS A 55 1.42 -15.44 3.18
CA HIS A 55 1.30 -14.83 4.50
C HIS A 55 -0.16 -14.87 4.96
N SER A 56 -0.36 -14.87 6.28
CA SER A 56 -1.69 -14.79 6.86
C SER A 56 -2.39 -13.50 6.43
N THR A 57 -3.66 -13.61 6.05
CA THR A 57 -4.49 -12.45 5.76
C THR A 57 -4.59 -11.54 6.98
N VAL A 58 -4.44 -10.25 6.75
CA VAL A 58 -4.68 -9.19 7.75
C VAL A 58 -5.90 -8.39 7.35
N GLY A 59 -6.58 -7.76 8.32
CA GLY A 59 -7.83 -7.06 8.06
C GLY A 59 -9.00 -8.01 7.77
N GLY A 60 -10.02 -7.51 7.08
CA GLY A 60 -11.27 -8.23 6.81
C GLY A 60 -12.27 -8.25 7.98
N ASN A 61 -11.93 -7.64 9.12
CA ASN A 61 -12.79 -7.65 10.31
C ASN A 61 -13.93 -6.61 10.28
N ARG A 62 -13.93 -5.68 9.33
CA ARG A 62 -15.00 -4.68 9.12
C ARG A 62 -14.96 -4.12 7.69
N PRO A 63 -16.05 -3.51 7.18
CA PRO A 63 -16.11 -3.01 5.80
C PRO A 63 -14.99 -2.02 5.43
N LEU A 64 -14.61 -1.14 6.37
CA LEU A 64 -13.53 -0.15 6.19
C LEU A 64 -12.13 -0.72 6.49
N HIS A 65 -11.98 -2.03 6.58
CA HIS A 65 -10.70 -2.71 6.77
C HIS A 65 -10.68 -3.94 5.87
N PRO A 66 -10.43 -3.78 4.56
CA PRO A 66 -10.50 -4.88 3.62
C PRO A 66 -9.42 -5.94 3.92
N PRO A 67 -9.66 -7.21 3.57
CA PRO A 67 -8.69 -8.28 3.78
C PRO A 67 -7.50 -8.13 2.83
N ILE A 68 -6.29 -8.03 3.37
CA ILE A 68 -5.04 -7.95 2.62
C ILE A 68 -4.24 -9.23 2.81
N THR A 69 -3.77 -9.80 1.71
CA THR A 69 -2.93 -11.01 1.72
C THR A 69 -1.68 -10.77 0.88
N ARG A 70 -0.51 -11.21 1.35
CA ARG A 70 0.73 -11.18 0.56
C ARG A 70 1.15 -12.60 0.21
N TRP A 71 1.50 -12.82 -1.05
CA TRP A 71 2.18 -14.02 -1.50
C TRP A 71 3.57 -13.69 -1.98
N ASP A 72 4.54 -14.54 -1.67
CA ASP A 72 5.93 -14.40 -2.11
C ASP A 72 6.24 -15.43 -3.19
N TYR A 73 6.88 -14.96 -4.25
CA TYR A 73 7.48 -15.73 -5.34
C TYR A 73 8.99 -15.52 -5.32
N ASP A 74 9.71 -16.26 -6.16
CA ASP A 74 11.14 -16.02 -6.33
C ASP A 74 11.36 -14.64 -6.99
N GLY A 75 12.03 -13.73 -6.28
CA GLY A 75 12.36 -12.37 -6.74
C GLY A 75 11.26 -11.31 -6.65
N PHE A 76 10.02 -11.67 -6.30
CA PHE A 76 8.95 -10.67 -6.11
C PHE A 76 7.85 -11.14 -5.15
N SER A 77 7.11 -10.19 -4.60
CA SER A 77 5.90 -10.42 -3.81
C SER A 77 4.68 -9.80 -4.47
N VAL A 78 3.51 -10.41 -4.29
CA VAL A 78 2.22 -9.89 -4.76
C VAL A 78 1.32 -9.66 -3.56
N VAL A 79 0.81 -8.44 -3.44
CA VAL A 79 -0.17 -8.03 -2.44
C VAL A 79 -1.54 -8.06 -3.08
N PHE A 80 -2.51 -8.66 -2.41
CA PHE A 80 -3.89 -8.79 -2.83
C PHE A 80 -4.82 -8.08 -1.85
N GLU A 81 -5.87 -7.46 -2.39
CA GLU A 81 -7.07 -7.10 -1.63
C GLU A 81 -8.19 -8.06 -2.04
N GLY A 82 -8.65 -8.87 -1.08
CA GLY A 82 -9.50 -10.01 -1.40
C GLY A 82 -8.85 -10.89 -2.49
N PRO A 83 -9.54 -11.16 -3.62
CA PRO A 83 -8.99 -12.00 -4.67
C PRO A 83 -8.20 -11.23 -5.74
N LEU A 84 -8.11 -9.90 -5.65
CA LEU A 84 -7.54 -9.05 -6.71
C LEU A 84 -6.15 -8.56 -6.33
N VAL A 85 -5.25 -8.51 -7.31
CA VAL A 85 -3.92 -7.91 -7.15
C VAL A 85 -4.08 -6.43 -6.82
N LEU A 86 -3.52 -6.03 -5.68
CA LEU A 86 -3.37 -4.65 -5.27
C LEU A 86 -2.05 -4.08 -5.80
N HIS A 87 -0.95 -4.81 -5.59
CA HIS A 87 0.39 -4.37 -6.00
C HIS A 87 1.38 -5.54 -6.12
N SER A 88 2.41 -5.38 -6.97
CA SER A 88 3.53 -6.31 -7.09
C SER A 88 4.83 -5.60 -6.76
N VAL A 89 5.65 -6.20 -5.91
CA VAL A 89 6.88 -5.63 -5.36
C VAL A 89 8.05 -6.51 -5.76
N VAL A 90 8.98 -5.98 -6.57
CA VAL A 90 10.25 -6.66 -6.85
C VAL A 90 11.12 -6.62 -5.61
N HIS A 91 11.76 -7.74 -5.27
CA HIS A 91 12.76 -7.78 -4.21
C HIS A 91 14.01 -7.05 -4.70
N GLY A 92 14.19 -5.80 -4.28
CA GLY A 92 15.42 -5.05 -4.54
C GLY A 92 16.56 -5.51 -3.62
N PRO A 93 17.82 -5.16 -3.93
CA PRO A 93 18.91 -5.32 -2.99
C PRO A 93 18.58 -4.55 -1.71
N HIS A 94 18.56 -5.24 -0.57
CA HIS A 94 18.49 -4.61 0.74
C HIS A 94 19.80 -3.85 0.99
N THR A 95 19.90 -2.61 0.56
CA THR A 95 20.91 -1.69 1.09
C THR A 95 20.22 -0.85 2.15
N PRO A 96 20.47 -1.09 3.45
CA PRO A 96 20.06 -0.14 4.47
C PRO A 96 20.77 1.18 4.14
N GLN A 97 20.02 2.17 3.68
CA GLN A 97 20.52 3.55 3.64
C GLN A 97 20.63 3.99 5.11
N GLN A 98 21.81 3.75 5.70
CA GLN A 98 22.19 4.30 6.99
C GLN A 98 22.00 5.83 6.90
N ARG A 99 21.07 6.34 7.70
CA ARG A 99 20.84 7.77 7.92
C ARG A 99 21.81 8.27 8.98
#